data_AF-A0A534JRW1-F1
#
_entry.id   AF-A0A534JRW1-F1
#
_cell.length_a   1.000
_cell.length_b   1.000
_cell.length_c   1.000
_cell.angle_alpha   90.00
_cell.angle_beta   90.00
_cell.angle_gamma   90.00
#
_symmetry.space_group_name_H-M   'P 1'
#
loop_
_entity.id
_entity.type
_entity.pdbx_description
1 polymer ?
#
loop_
_entity_poly.entity_id
_entity_poly.type
_entity_poly.pdbx_seq_one_letter_code
_entity_poly.pdbx_strand_id
1 'polypeptide(L)' 'MIECVGLREHVKPGDGIELDLASGEVRLPSGEMVRFTALPPNVLEILEAGGLVPKLRKELAQKSS' A
#
# COMPACT_ATOMS: atom_id res chain seq x y z
N MET A 1 1.85 -2.89 5.43
CA MET A 1 2.10 -4.34 5.20
C MET A 1 0.92 -4.87 4.40
N ILE A 2 1.17 -5.61 3.33
CA ILE A 2 0.13 -6.26 2.52
C ILE A 2 0.39 -7.76 2.52
N GLU A 3 -0.67 -8.54 2.31
CA GLU A 3 -0.57 -9.99 2.07
C GLU A 3 -0.93 -10.26 0.62
N CYS A 4 -0.01 -10.86 -0.14
CA CYS A 4 -0.20 -11.19 -1.55
C CYS A 4 0.15 -12.67 -1.75
N VAL A 5 -0.86 -13.53 -1.73
CA VAL A 5 -0.70 -14.98 -1.87
C VAL A 5 -0.11 -15.31 -3.25
N GLY A 6 0.86 -16.23 -3.29
CA GLY A 6 1.50 -16.68 -4.52
C GLY A 6 2.64 -15.78 -5.03
N LEU A 7 2.75 -14.53 -4.57
CA LEU A 7 3.76 -13.57 -5.08
C LEU A 7 5.20 -14.12 -5.01
N ARG A 8 5.52 -14.89 -3.97
CA ARG A 8 6.85 -15.46 -3.73
C ARG A 8 7.34 -16.38 -4.85
N GLU A 9 6.44 -17.00 -5.61
CA GLU A 9 6.80 -17.88 -6.72
C GLU A 9 7.17 -17.10 -7.99
N HIS A 10 6.80 -15.81 -8.06
CA HIS A 10 6.96 -14.96 -9.24
C HIS A 10 8.07 -13.91 -9.12
N VAL A 11 8.70 -13.75 -7.95
CA VAL A 11 9.73 -12.72 -7.71
C VAL A 11 11.00 -13.30 -7.11
N LYS A 12 12.13 -12.67 -7.41
CA LYS A 12 13.45 -13.01 -6.89
C LYS A 12 14.08 -11.80 -6.20
N PRO A 13 15.03 -12.01 -5.26
CA PRO A 13 15.77 -10.92 -4.67
C PRO A 13 16.45 -10.08 -5.77
N GLY A 14 16.20 -8.77 -5.76
CA GLY A 14 16.71 -7.83 -6.76
C GLY A 14 15.72 -7.45 -7.86
N ASP A 15 14.57 -8.11 -7.96
CA ASP A 15 13.53 -7.73 -8.92
C ASP A 15 12.86 -6.40 -8.53
N GLY A 16 12.66 -5.54 -9.52
CA GLY A 16 11.82 -4.36 -9.40
C GLY A 16 10.36 -4.74 -9.63
N ILE A 17 9.48 -4.37 -8.70
CA ILE A 17 8.03 -4.57 -8.84
C ILE A 17 7.31 -3.24 -8.67
N GLU A 18 6.16 -3.10 -9.33
CA GLU A 18 5.27 -1.96 -9.12
C GLU A 18 4.06 -2.39 -8.31
N LEU A 19 3.67 -1.56 -7.34
CA LEU A 19 2.53 -1.82 -6.44
C LEU A 19 1.52 -0.70 -6.56
N ASP A 20 0.27 -1.04 -6.80
CA ASP A 20 -0.87 -0.16 -6.61
C ASP A 20 -1.65 -0.61 -5.38
N LEU A 21 -1.44 0.14 -4.29
CA LEU A 21 -2.05 -0.12 -2.99
C LEU A 21 -3.56 0.15 -2.95
N ALA A 22 -4.05 1.00 -3.84
CA ALA A 22 -5.45 1.40 -3.90
C ALA A 22 -6.28 0.42 -4.73
N SER A 23 -5.74 -0.09 -5.85
CA SER A 23 -6.41 -1.10 -6.67
C SER A 23 -6.12 -2.54 -6.23
N GLY A 24 -5.07 -2.77 -5.44
CA GLY A 24 -4.70 -4.11 -5.00
C GLY A 24 -3.92 -4.89 -6.07
N GLU A 25 -3.07 -4.22 -6.85
CA GLU A 25 -2.37 -4.82 -7.99
C GLU A 25 -0.84 -4.77 -7.81
N VAL A 26 -0.18 -5.86 -8.20
CA VAL A 26 1.28 -5.98 -8.32
C VAL A 26 1.61 -6.24 -9.78
N ARG A 27 2.45 -5.38 -10.38
CA ARG A 27 3.00 -5.64 -11.72
C ARG A 27 4.42 -6.17 -11.60
N LEU A 28 4.65 -7.28 -12.27
CA LEU A 28 5.93 -7.99 -12.27
C LEU A 28 6.79 -7.59 -13.47
N PRO A 29 8.12 -7.79 -13.42
CA PRO A 29 9.01 -7.56 -14.55
C PRO A 29 8.61 -8.33 -15.83
N SER A 30 7.98 -9.48 -15.67
CA SER A 30 7.47 -10.30 -16.78
C SER A 30 6.27 -9.68 -17.50
N GLY A 31 5.67 -8.62 -16.95
CA GLY A 31 4.40 -8.06 -17.41
C GLY A 31 3.17 -8.76 -16.81
N GLU A 32 3.37 -9.81 -16.02
CA GLU A 32 2.29 -10.46 -15.28
C GLU A 32 1.75 -9.55 -14.18
N MET A 33 0.45 -9.68 -13.92
CA MET A 33 -0.25 -8.94 -12.87
C MET A 33 -0.79 -9.91 -11.82
N VAL A 34 -0.44 -9.68 -10.57
CA VAL A 34 -0.94 -10.42 -9.41
C VAL A 34 -1.79 -9.49 -8.56
N ARG A 35 -2.82 -10.03 -7.88
CA ARG A 35 -3.73 -9.24 -7.06
C ARG A 35 -3.61 -9.57 -5.58
N PHE A 36 -3.81 -8.54 -4.77
CA PHE A 36 -3.99 -8.62 -3.32
C PHE A 36 -5.22 -7.81 -2.91
N THR A 37 -5.62 -7.94 -1.65
CA THR A 37 -6.72 -7.14 -1.11
C THR A 37 -6.31 -5.68 -1.03
N ALA A 38 -6.98 -4.82 -1.81
CA ALA A 38 -6.76 -3.38 -1.80
C ALA A 38 -6.82 -2.81 -0.38
N LEU A 39 -5.93 -1.85 -0.08
CA LEU A 39 -5.94 -1.20 1.22
C LEU A 39 -7.16 -0.28 1.34
N PRO A 40 -7.87 -0.29 2.48
CA PRO A 40 -8.96 0.64 2.72
C PRO A 40 -8.46 2.11 2.66
N PRO A 41 -9.30 3.07 2.22
CA PRO A 41 -8.92 4.49 2.10
C PRO A 41 -8.27 5.08 3.36
N ASN A 42 -8.84 4.81 4.54
CA ASN A 42 -8.29 5.31 5.81
C ASN A 42 -6.88 4.77 6.11
N VAL A 43 -6.53 3.57 5.62
CA VAL A 43 -5.16 3.03 5.75
C VAL A 43 -4.20 3.74 4.80
N LEU A 44 -4.63 4.05 3.58
CA LEU A 44 -3.85 4.85 2.63
C LEU A 44 -3.57 6.24 3.22
N GLU A 45 -4.59 6.91 3.76
CA GLU A 45 -4.43 8.22 4.42
C GLU A 45 -3.45 8.18 5.60
N ILE A 46 -3.46 7.09 6.37
CA ILE A 46 -2.49 6.86 7.47
C ILE A 46 -1.06 6.77 6.91
N LEU A 47 -0.86 6.04 5.81
CA LEU A 47 0.46 5.89 5.18
C LEU A 47 0.95 7.22 4.59
N GLU A 48 0.10 7.96 3.89
CA GLU A 48 0.40 9.27 3.33
C GLU A 48 0.76 10.31 4.40
N ALA A 49 0.13 10.22 5.58
CA ALA A 49 0.46 11.08 6.71
C ALA A 49 1.81 10.72 7.38
N GLY A 50 2.44 9.60 7.00
CA GLY A 50 3.65 9.09 7.66
C GLY A 50 3.36 8.29 8.93
N GLY A 51 2.13 7.81 9.10
CA GLY A 51 1.70 6.96 10.21
C GLY A 51 0.44 7.47 10.92
N LEU A 52 -0.07 6.65 11.84
CA LEU A 52 -1.32 6.90 12.54
C LEU A 52 -1.25 8.16 13.42
N VAL A 53 -0.16 8.31 14.19
CA VAL A 53 0.03 9.47 15.09
C VAL A 53 0.07 10.78 14.31
N PRO A 54 0.85 10.92 13.22
CA PRO A 54 0.78 12.08 12.33
C PRO A 54 -0.62 12.40 11.80
N LYS A 55 -1.37 11.39 11.32
CA LYS A 55 -2.75 11.58 10.84
C LYS A 55 -3.64 12.19 11.92
N LEU A 56 -3.65 11.59 13.10
CA LEU A 56 -4.47 12.05 14.22
C LEU A 56 -4.10 13.48 14.66
N ARG A 57 -2.81 13.82 14.71
CA ARG A 57 -2.36 15.19 15.02
C ARG A 57 -2.89 16.20 14.00
N LYS A 58 -2.83 15.88 12.71
CA LYS A 58 -3.33 16.73 11.62
C LYS A 58 -4.85 16.90 11.71
N GLU A 59 -5.60 15.86 12.03
CA GLU A 59 -7.07 15.92 12.18
C GLU A 59 -7.49 16.75 13.40
N LEU A 60 -6.81 16.57 14.54
CA LEU A 60 -7.11 17.32 15.77
C LEU A 60 -6.77 18.81 15.65
N ALA A 61 -5.69 19.15 14.95
CA ALA A 61 -5.34 20.54 14.66
C ALA A 61 -6.42 21.23 13.78
N GLN A 62 -6.96 20.54 12.78
CA GLN A 62 -8.01 21.06 11.91
C GLN A 62 -9.35 21.23 12.62
N LYS A 63 -9.69 20.36 13.58
CA LYS A 63 -10.94 20.46 14.36
C LYS A 63 -10.92 21.53 15.46
N SER A 64 -9.75 22.08 15.76
CA SER A 64 -9.56 23.10 16.80
C SER A 64 -9.49 24.52 16.23
N SER A 65 -9.75 24.68 14.93
CA SER A 65 -9.80 25.97 14.20
C SER A 65 -11.23 26.38 13.89
#